data_AF-A0A5N3UZ10-F1
#
_entry.id   AF-A0A5N3UZ10-F1
#
_cell.length_a   1.000
_cell.length_b   1.000
_cell.length_c   1.000
_cell.angle_alpha   90.00
_cell.angle_beta   90.00
_cell.angle_gamma   90.00
#
_symmetry.space_group_name_H-M   'P 1'
#
loop_
_entity.id
_entity.type
_entity.pdbx_description
1 polymer ?
#
loop_
_entity_poly.entity_id
_entity_poly.type
_entity_poly.pdbx_seq_one_letter_code
_entity_poly.pdbx_strand_id
1 'polypeptide(L)' 'MKTLLRLNISFPATGCQKLTEVDDERKLRTFYEKRMATEVAADTLGEGWKSYAV' A
#
# COMPACT_ATOMS: atom_id res chain seq x y z
N MET A 1 -9.80 -19.57 -4.83
CA MET A 1 -8.86 -18.74 -5.63
C MET A 1 -8.28 -17.71 -4.69
N LYS A 2 -6.96 -17.65 -4.51
CA LYS A 2 -6.31 -16.56 -3.74
C LYS A 2 -6.19 -15.35 -4.67
N THR A 3 -6.78 -14.22 -4.29
CA THR A 3 -6.58 -12.96 -5.00
C THR A 3 -5.24 -12.39 -4.58
N LEU A 4 -4.29 -12.28 -5.51
CA LEU A 4 -2.99 -11.66 -5.26
C LEU A 4 -2.98 -10.30 -5.95
N LEU A 5 -2.88 -9.24 -5.15
CA LEU A 5 -2.85 -7.86 -5.62
C LEU A 5 -1.44 -7.30 -5.50
N ARG A 6 -1.08 -6.44 -6.44
CA ARG A 6 0.25 -5.83 -6.55
C ARG A 6 0.16 -4.33 -6.31
N LEU A 7 0.87 -3.85 -5.29
CA LEU A 7 1.01 -2.42 -4.98
C LEU A 7 2.35 -1.93 -5.49
N ASN A 8 2.35 -0.87 -6.32
CA ASN A 8 3.55 -0.14 -6.67
C ASN A 8 3.71 1.02 -5.69
N ILE A 9 4.79 1.01 -4.91
CA ILE A 9 5.09 2.02 -3.91
C ILE A 9 6.37 2.73 -4.31
N SER A 10 6.27 4.04 -4.54
CA SER A 10 7.38 4.89 -5.00
C SER A 10 7.82 5.84 -3.90
N PHE A 11 9.13 6.12 -3.83
CA PHE A 11 9.71 7.15 -2.98
C PHE A 11 10.37 8.23 -3.87
N PRO A 12 9.63 9.30 -4.22
CA PRO A 12 10.06 10.27 -5.22
C PRO A 12 11.41 10.95 -4.91
N ALA A 13 11.70 11.18 -3.63
CA ALA A 13 12.93 11.86 -3.20
C ALA A 13 14.22 11.14 -3.62
N THR A 14 14.18 9.80 -3.73
CA THR A 14 15.32 8.98 -4.19
C THR A 14 15.10 8.40 -5.59
N GLY A 15 13.92 8.59 -6.18
CA GLY A 15 13.52 7.98 -7.44
C GLY A 15 13.36 6.45 -7.38
N CYS A 16 13.37 5.85 -6.18
CA CYS A 16 13.22 4.41 -6.02
C CYS A 16 11.75 4.00 -6.02
N GLN A 17 11.46 2.80 -6.52
CA GLN A 17 10.13 2.18 -6.42
C GLN A 17 10.25 0.71 -6.06
N LYS A 18 9.21 0.17 -5.42
CA LYS A 18 9.11 -1.23 -5.04
C LYS A 18 7.72 -1.76 -5.36
N LEU A 19 7.69 -2.93 -6.01
CA LEU A 19 6.47 -3.71 -6.20
C LEU A 19 6.30 -4.67 -5.02
N THR A 20 5.18 -4.56 -4.31
CA THR A 20 4.84 -5.41 -3.17
C THR A 20 3.61 -6.25 -3.51
N GLU A 21 3.70 -7.55 -3.28
CA GLU A 21 2.59 -8.48 -3.43
C GLU A 21 1.84 -8.62 -2.10
N VAL A 22 0.52 -8.47 -2.15
CA VAL A 22 -0.37 -8.56 -0.99
C VAL A 22 -1.49 -9.55 -1.32
N ASP A 23 -1.58 -10.59 -0.51
CA ASP A 23 -2.58 -11.66 -0.64
C ASP A 23 -3.73 -11.55 0.39
N ASP A 24 -3.57 -10.69 1.40
CA ASP A 24 -4.58 -10.44 2.43
C ASP A 24 -5.43 -9.20 2.08
N GLU A 25 -6.66 -9.46 1.65
CA GLU A 25 -7.70 -8.47 1.35
C GLU A 25 -7.94 -7.47 2.49
N ARG A 26 -7.76 -7.89 3.75
CA ARG A 26 -7.95 -7.00 4.91
C ARG A 26 -6.94 -5.86 4.93
N LYS A 27 -5.72 -6.11 4.45
CA LYS A 27 -4.68 -5.09 4.35
C LYS A 27 -5.00 -4.06 3.27
N LEU A 28 -5.67 -4.49 2.21
CA LEU A 28 -6.00 -3.68 1.03
C LEU A 28 -7.26 -2.84 1.19
N ARG A 29 -8.17 -3.25 2.08
CA ARG A 29 -9.43 -2.54 2.35
C ARG A 29 -9.24 -1.05 2.69
N THR A 30 -8.10 -0.66 3.25
CA THR A 30 -7.81 0.74 3.59
C THR A 30 -7.77 1.66 2.35
N PHE A 31 -7.46 1.10 1.17
CA PHE A 31 -7.39 1.84 -0.10
C PHE A 31 -8.74 1.91 -0.83
N TYR A 32 -9.75 1.17 -0.38
CA TYR A 32 -11.04 1.11 -1.07
C TYR A 32 -11.84 2.39 -0.84
N GLU A 33 -12.61 2.77 -1.87
CA GLU A 33 -13.45 3.98 -1.88
C GLU A 33 -12.67 5.30 -1.65
N LYS A 34 -11.35 5.27 -1.83
CA LYS A 34 -10.50 6.46 -1.82
C LYS A 34 -10.31 6.99 -3.24
N ARG A 35 -10.28 8.33 -3.38
CA ARG A 35 -9.88 8.97 -4.64
C ARG A 35 -8.37 8.93 -4.80
N MET A 36 -7.88 9.00 -6.04
CA MET A 36 -6.46 9.23 -6.29
C MET A 36 -5.98 10.49 -5.56
N ALA A 37 -4.72 10.48 -5.09
CA ALA A 37 -4.10 11.55 -4.29
C ALA A 37 -4.70 11.76 -2.88
N THR A 38 -5.53 10.84 -2.40
CA THR A 38 -5.94 10.83 -0.98
C THR A 38 -4.83 10.20 -0.14
N GLU A 39 -4.38 10.88 0.91
CA GLU A 39 -3.44 10.29 1.87
C GLU A 39 -4.12 9.18 2.70
N VAL A 40 -3.45 8.04 2.84
CA VAL A 40 -3.93 6.87 3.58
C VAL A 40 -2.82 6.31 4.46
N ALA A 41 -3.14 6.01 5.72
CA ALA A 41 -2.22 5.35 6.63
C ALA A 41 -1.90 3.92 6.15
N ALA A 42 -0.61 3.60 6.06
CA ALA A 42 -0.10 2.33 5.54
C ALA A 42 0.12 1.26 6.63
N ASP A 43 -0.19 1.56 7.90
CA ASP A 43 0.01 0.67 9.05
C ASP A 43 -0.57 -0.74 8.85
N THR A 44 -1.65 -0.87 8.05
CA THR A 44 -2.31 -2.15 7.76
C THR A 44 -1.46 -3.09 6.90
N LEU A 45 -0.43 -2.58 6.20
CA LEU A 45 0.43 -3.40 5.34
C LEU A 45 1.44 -4.25 6.15
N GLY A 46 1.78 -3.83 7.37
CA GLY A 46 2.65 -4.58 8.29
C GLY A 46 3.57 -3.67 9.09
N GLU A 47 4.41 -4.26 9.94
CA GLU A 47 5.27 -3.51 10.88
C GLU A 47 6.22 -2.52 10.21
N GLY A 48 6.80 -2.87 9.05
CA GLY A 48 7.67 -1.98 8.28
C GLY A 48 6.98 -0.75 7.67
N TRP A 49 5.64 -0.72 7.70
CA TRP A 49 4.82 0.37 7.17
C TRP A 49 4.17 1.23 8.27
N LYS A 50 4.48 0.96 9.54
CA LYS A 50 3.98 1.77 10.65
C LYS A 50 4.42 3.23 10.51
N SER A 51 3.48 4.14 10.73
CA SER A 51 3.68 5.59 10.65
C SER A 51 3.95 6.14 9.25
N TYR A 52 3.81 5.33 8.20
CA TYR A 52 3.83 5.81 6.83
C TYR A 52 2.42 6.18 6.36
N ALA A 53 2.33 7.26 5.59
CA ALA A 53 1.16 7.61 4.81
C ALA A 53 1.53 7.57 3.32
N VAL A 54 0.62 7.08 2.50
CA VAL A 54 0.77 6.94 1.03
C VAL A 54 -0.37 7.62 0.30
#